data_AF-R6WHI8-F1
#
_entry.id   AF-R6WHI8-F1
#
_cell.length_a   1.000
_cell.length_b   1.000
_cell.length_c   1.000
_cell.angle_alpha   90.00
_cell.angle_beta   90.00
_cell.angle_gamma   90.00
#
_symmetry.space_group_name_H-M   'P 1'
#
loop_
_entity.id
_entity.type
_entity.pdbx_description
1 polymer ?
#
loop_
_entity_poly.entity_id
_entity_poly.type
_entity_poly.pdbx_seq_one_letter_code
_entity_poly.pdbx_strand_id
1 'polypeptide(L)' 'MKLFSKGEKEAPAVKQATVEVDAEYYTHLLCKEYLIEAIAKVVADGDNEHGKVEKIAAILQIQLPPKK' A
#
# COMPACT_ATOMS: atom_id res chain seq x y z
N MET A 1 45.08 6.23 -44.98
CA MET A 1 43.79 5.65 -44.55
C MET A 1 43.46 6.24 -43.18
N LYS A 2 42.32 6.92 -43.01
CA LYS A 2 41.89 7.51 -41.74
C LYS A 2 41.09 6.45 -40.96
N LEU A 3 41.64 6.00 -39.83
CA LEU A 3 40.97 5.11 -38.88
C LEU A 3 40.05 5.97 -38.00
N PHE A 4 38.74 5.81 -38.16
CA PHE A 4 37.76 6.50 -37.33
C PHE A 4 37.76 5.88 -35.93
N SER A 5 38.13 6.67 -34.92
CA SER A 5 37.94 6.31 -33.52
C SER A 5 36.45 6.33 -33.22
N LYS A 6 35.91 5.16 -32.86
CA LYS A 6 34.52 4.95 -32.50
C LYS A 6 34.29 5.59 -31.13
N GLY A 7 33.67 6.76 -31.12
CA GLY A 7 33.29 7.45 -29.88
C GLY A 7 32.39 6.56 -29.05
N GLU A 8 32.82 6.28 -27.82
CA GLU A 8 31.97 5.72 -26.77
C GLU A 8 30.87 6.72 -26.49
N LYS A 9 29.65 6.43 -26.95
CA LYS A 9 28.47 7.16 -26.52
C LYS A 9 28.18 6.73 -25.10
N GLU A 10 28.45 7.61 -24.14
CA GLU A 10 27.94 7.50 -22.77
C GLU A 10 26.43 7.23 -22.85
N ALA A 11 25.99 6.13 -22.24
CA ALA A 11 24.58 5.82 -22.12
C ALA A 11 23.88 6.97 -21.38
N PRO A 12 22.71 7.44 -21.83
CA PRO A 12 22.01 8.52 -21.15
C PRO A 12 21.72 8.08 -19.71
N ALA A 13 22.19 8.87 -18.74
CA ALA A 13 21.90 8.65 -17.33
C ALA A 13 20.39 8.51 -17.17
N VAL A 14 19.94 7.32 -16.77
CA VAL A 14 18.54 7.05 -16.44
C VAL A 14 18.21 7.95 -15.26
N LYS A 15 17.57 9.09 -15.53
CA LYS A 15 17.00 9.93 -14.49
C LYS A 15 15.91 9.10 -13.84
N GLN A 16 16.20 8.52 -12.67
CA GLN A 16 15.17 7.93 -11.83
C GLN A 16 14.18 9.06 -11.52
N ALA A 17 13.00 9.00 -12.13
CA ALA A 17 11.93 9.92 -11.82
C ALA A 17 11.45 9.58 -10.41
N THR A 18 11.91 10.35 -9.42
CA THR A 18 11.36 10.28 -8.07
C THR A 18 9.98 10.93 -8.11
N VAL A 19 8.94 10.11 -8.01
CA VAL A 19 7.56 10.60 -7.86
C VAL A 19 7.41 11.02 -6.40
N GLU A 20 7.16 12.31 -6.16
CA GLU A 20 6.80 12.79 -4.83
C GLU A 20 5.42 12.22 -4.48
N VAL A 21 5.37 11.40 -3.43
CA VAL A 21 4.13 10.83 -2.92
C VAL A 21 3.70 11.68 -1.73
N ASP A 22 2.48 12.20 -1.80
CA ASP A 22 1.86 12.92 -0.70
C ASP A 22 1.74 12.01 0.54
N ALA A 23 2.24 12.47 1.69
CA ALA A 23 2.24 11.71 2.93
C ALA A 23 0.81 11.37 3.42
N GLU A 24 -0.16 12.24 3.17
CA GLU A 24 -1.58 12.00 3.48
C GLU A 24 -2.12 10.90 2.57
N TYR A 25 -1.79 10.95 1.28
CA TYR A 25 -2.17 9.90 0.32
C TYR A 25 -1.59 8.54 0.70
N TYR A 26 -0.31 8.50 1.07
CA TYR A 26 0.36 7.27 1.51
C TYR A 26 -0.27 6.72 2.79
N THR A 27 -0.55 7.59 3.77
CA THR A 27 -1.22 7.21 5.02
C THR A 27 -2.60 6.62 4.74
N HIS A 28 -3.38 7.24 3.85
CA HIS A 28 -4.70 6.74 3.48
C HIS A 28 -4.64 5.39 2.75
N LEU A 29 -3.64 5.17 1.90
CA LEU A 29 -3.42 3.89 1.24
C LEU A 29 -3.10 2.79 2.26
N LEU A 30 -2.18 3.06 3.19
CA LEU A 30 -1.84 2.13 4.27
C LEU A 30 -3.05 1.78 5.13
N CYS A 31 -3.86 2.76 5.53
CA CYS A 31 -5.07 2.51 6.31
C CYS A 31 -6.05 1.57 5.58
N LYS A 32 -6.17 1.69 4.25
CA LYS A 32 -7.00 0.78 3.44
C LYS A 32 -6.42 -0.63 3.37
N GLU A 33 -5.11 -0.76 3.21
CA GLU A 33 -4.44 -2.06 3.18
C GLU A 33 -4.63 -2.81 4.51
N TYR A 34 -4.45 -2.14 5.65
CA TYR A 34 -4.70 -2.73 6.97
C TYR A 34 -6.16 -3.13 7.17
N LEU A 35 -7.11 -2.32 6.68
CA LEU A 35 -8.53 -2.66 6.74
C LEU A 35 -8.84 -3.94 5.94
N ILE A 36 -8.29 -4.06 4.73
CA ILE A 36 -8.46 -5.25 3.89
C ILE A 36 -7.87 -6.49 4.57
N GLU A 37 -6.68 -6.37 5.17
CA GLU A 37 -6.05 -7.48 5.90
C GLU A 37 -6.91 -7.94 7.09
N ALA A 38 -7.44 -7.00 7.87
CA ALA A 38 -8.31 -7.31 9.00
C ALA A 38 -9.62 -7.99 8.55
N ILE A 39 -10.23 -7.51 7.46
CA ILE A 39 -11.40 -8.14 6.85
C ILE A 39 -11.08 -9.57 6.41
N ALA A 40 -9.96 -9.77 5.72
CA ALA A 40 -9.56 -11.08 5.22
C ALA A 40 -9.40 -12.11 6.36
N LYS A 41 -8.77 -11.71 7.47
CA LYS A 41 -8.65 -12.56 8.68
C LYS A 41 -10.02 -12.98 9.22
N VAL A 42 -10.92 -12.01 9.41
CA VAL A 42 -12.25 -12.27 9.96
C VAL A 42 -13.11 -13.12 9.03
N VAL A 43 -12.96 -12.97 7.70
CA VAL A 43 -13.65 -13.80 6.71
C VAL A 43 -13.07 -15.21 6.66
N ALA A 44 -11.75 -15.35 6.72
CA ALA A 44 -11.07 -16.64 6.70
C ALA A 44 -11.37 -17.50 7.94
N ASP A 45 -11.59 -16.86 9.10
CA ASP A 45 -11.89 -17.55 10.36
C ASP A 45 -13.26 -18.27 10.36
N GLY A 46 -14.13 -18.03 9.36
CA GLY A 46 -15.34 -18.83 9.10
C GLY A 46 -16.46 -18.79 10.16
N ASP A 47 -16.19 -18.21 11.33
CA ASP A 47 -17.14 -18.12 12.43
C ASP A 47 -18.26 -17.10 12.15
N ASN A 48 -19.49 -17.55 12.43
CA ASN A 48 -20.79 -16.85 12.47
C ASN A 48 -20.81 -15.36 12.05
N GLU A 49 -21.73 -15.01 11.14
CA GLU A 49 -21.81 -13.66 10.54
C GLU A 49 -21.97 -12.50 11.54
N HIS A 50 -22.41 -12.80 12.76
CA HIS A 50 -22.54 -11.82 13.83
C HIS A 50 -21.18 -11.36 14.37
N GLY A 51 -21.06 -10.04 14.56
CA GLY A 51 -19.90 -9.47 15.24
C GLY A 51 -18.68 -9.22 14.36
N LYS A 52 -18.77 -9.36 13.03
CA LYS A 52 -17.64 -9.17 12.12
C LYS A 52 -17.03 -7.76 12.22
N VAL A 53 -17.89 -6.74 12.32
CA VAL A 53 -17.44 -5.35 12.46
C VAL A 53 -16.72 -5.13 13.78
N GLU A 54 -17.22 -5.73 14.87
CA GLU A 54 -16.60 -5.69 16.19
C GLU A 54 -15.24 -6.40 16.21
N LYS A 55 -15.13 -7.56 15.53
CA LYS A 55 -13.86 -8.27 15.37
C LYS A 55 -12.84 -7.45 14.56
N ILE A 56 -13.26 -6.85 13.44
CA ILE A 56 -12.41 -5.97 12.63
C ILE A 56 -11.94 -4.76 13.44
N ALA A 57 -12.86 -4.12 14.18
CA ALA A 57 -12.53 -2.99 15.02
C ALA A 57 -11.55 -3.37 16.15
N ALA A 58 -11.69 -4.55 16.74
CA ALA A 58 -10.75 -5.06 17.72
C ALA A 58 -9.34 -5.29 17.13
N ILE A 59 -9.25 -5.86 15.92
CA ILE A 59 -7.96 -6.07 15.22
C ILE A 59 -7.28 -4.73 14.92
N LEU A 60 -8.04 -3.75 14.46
CA LEU A 60 -7.53 -2.42 14.10
C LEU A 60 -7.42 -1.46 15.29
N GLN A 61 -7.82 -1.89 16.49
CA GLN A 61 -7.87 -1.07 17.70
C GLN A 61 -8.71 0.22 17.54
N ILE A 62 -9.81 0.12 16.78
CA ILE A 62 -10.73 1.22 16.51
C ILE A 62 -11.88 1.18 17.53
N GLN A 63 -12.17 2.32 18.14
CA GLN A 63 -13.36 2.48 18.97
C GLN A 63 -14.60 2.61 18.07
N LEU A 64 -15.50 1.63 18.14
CA LEU A 64 -16.78 1.73 17.45
C LEU A 64 -17.70 2.73 18.15
N PRO A 65 -18.54 3.46 17.40
CA PRO A 65 -19.57 4.31 17.98
C PRO A 65 -20.55 3.47 18.82
N PRO A 66 -21.20 4.08 19.82
CA PRO A 66 -22.20 3.39 20.63
C PRO A 66 -23.34 2.88 19.74
N LYS A 67 -23.79 1.64 20.00
CA LYS A 67 -24.95 1.05 19.32
C LYS A 67 -26.20 1.86 19.71
N LYS A 68 -26.97 2.27 18.70
CA LYS A 68 -28.27 2.92 18.90
C LYS A 68 -29.33 1.93 19.35
#